data_AF-A0A852V2Y1-F1
#
_entry.id   AF-A0A852V2Y1-F1
#
_cell.length_a   1.000
_cell.length_b   1.000
_cell.length_c   1.000
_cell.angle_alpha   90.00
_cell.angle_beta   90.00
_cell.angle_gamma   90.00
#
_symmetry.space_group_name_H-M   'P 1'
#
loop_
_entity.id
_entity.type
_entity.pdbx_description
1 polymer ?
#
loop_
_entity_poly.entity_id
_entity_poly.type
_entity_poly.pdbx_seq_one_letter_code
_entity_poly.pdbx_strand_id
1 'polypeptide(L)'
;MAWAMGPVPQAQPPHQAAWGAVLLVCVSTLVGAYLARRDSERMTLWLAIASAMMLVTALVDLLPDAWSEAAETGVPLWGLALAAAFGFLVITYFTRHGCACPEDAAARTALHGPGLHRRVKQGMDAAVFGGMGTAAALTLHRAIEGAALALTASIVVIIALVVHSASEGLALAALLDIAKQRLTPWLIVSCISPAVGVVIATISPLPAALVPILLSMVMGVLCRTAIVGMKLAASKRRSGRLSRRQITAAAVAAVCAGVLLITANILGGDDDPVKASHPAPAATPSAGLPRTGPAATPPVPTQAPPPHRPAPAATLSRAQLRRALTAGQLSLAEVFQRDDEITRRTPIRRILLALPGATPVTVHALLLSTGLDGRQWVADLTERQRRALLTALA
;
A
#
# COMPACT_ATOMS: atom_id res chain seq x y z
N MET A 1 27.62 2.81 -42.08
CA MET A 1 27.51 3.43 -40.74
C MET A 1 28.41 2.66 -39.80
N ALA A 2 29.66 3.11 -39.66
CA ALA A 2 30.62 2.55 -38.71
C ALA A 2 30.47 3.33 -37.40
N TRP A 3 30.05 2.65 -36.33
CA TRP A 3 30.05 3.23 -35.00
C TRP A 3 31.49 3.31 -34.52
N ALA A 4 32.03 4.53 -34.45
CA ALA A 4 33.31 4.79 -33.82
C ALA A 4 33.18 4.50 -32.32
N MET A 5 33.68 3.36 -31.87
CA MET A 5 33.81 3.06 -30.44
C MET A 5 34.94 3.94 -29.91
N GLY A 6 34.58 5.05 -29.28
CA GLY A 6 35.53 5.88 -28.54
C GLY A 6 36.25 5.09 -27.45
N PRO A 7 37.42 5.56 -26.99
CA PRO A 7 38.20 4.89 -25.97
C PRO A 7 37.35 4.71 -24.71
N VAL A 8 37.22 3.45 -24.26
CA VAL A 8 36.52 3.09 -23.02
C VAL A 8 37.27 3.78 -21.87
N PRO A 9 36.63 4.71 -21.13
CA PRO A 9 37.27 5.32 -19.98
C PRO A 9 37.68 4.24 -18.97
N GLN A 10 38.93 4.28 -18.52
CA GLN A 10 39.44 3.38 -17.49
C GLN A 10 38.74 3.72 -16.16
N ALA A 11 37.65 2.99 -15.87
CA ALA A 11 36.90 3.12 -14.63
C ALA A 11 37.74 2.64 -13.44
N GLN A 12 38.09 3.54 -12.53
CA GLN A 12 38.58 3.25 -11.17
C GLN A 12 37.58 2.34 -10.42
N PRO A 13 38.04 1.39 -9.58
CA PRO A 13 37.28 0.22 -9.16
C PRO A 13 36.04 0.59 -8.32
N PRO A 14 34.85 0.72 -8.92
CA PRO A 14 33.62 1.14 -8.24
C PRO A 14 33.06 0.02 -7.36
N HIS A 15 33.70 -1.16 -7.40
CA HIS A 15 33.27 -2.36 -6.73
C HIS A 15 33.32 -2.21 -5.20
N GLN A 16 34.39 -1.64 -4.62
CA GLN A 16 34.56 -1.64 -3.16
C GLN A 16 33.51 -0.80 -2.42
N ALA A 17 33.16 0.37 -2.97
CA ALA A 17 32.13 1.24 -2.39
C ALA A 17 30.75 0.57 -2.44
N ALA A 18 30.39 -0.05 -3.57
CA ALA A 18 29.13 -0.78 -3.72
C ALA A 18 29.02 -1.94 -2.72
N TRP A 19 30.07 -2.74 -2.53
CA TRP A 19 30.07 -3.81 -1.52
C TRP A 19 29.99 -3.30 -0.08
N GLY A 20 30.63 -2.16 0.22
CA GLY A 20 30.46 -1.48 1.50
C GLY A 20 29.01 -1.05 1.75
N ALA A 21 28.36 -0.48 0.74
CA ALA A 21 26.95 -0.10 0.82
C ALA A 21 26.03 -1.33 1.00
N VAL A 22 26.27 -2.41 0.25
CA VAL A 22 25.55 -3.69 0.43
C VAL A 22 25.68 -4.21 1.85
N LEU A 23 26.90 -4.23 2.42
CA LEU A 23 27.11 -4.67 3.80
C LEU A 23 26.32 -3.81 4.80
N LEU A 24 26.34 -2.49 4.61
CA LEU A 24 25.63 -1.53 5.46
C LEU A 24 24.10 -1.77 5.41
N VAL A 25 23.56 -1.98 4.21
CA VAL A 25 22.17 -2.33 3.94
C VAL A 25 21.78 -3.66 4.59
N CYS A 26 22.64 -4.68 4.50
CA CYS A 26 22.44 -5.98 5.16
C CYS A 26 22.36 -5.83 6.69
N VAL A 27 23.35 -5.16 7.30
CA VAL A 27 23.39 -4.91 8.74
C VAL A 27 22.15 -4.14 9.18
N SER A 28 21.77 -3.10 8.42
CA SER A 28 20.59 -2.29 8.71
C SER A 28 19.31 -3.12 8.75
N THR A 29 19.15 -4.05 7.81
CA THR A 29 18.00 -4.98 7.78
C THR A 29 17.98 -5.90 8.98
N LEU A 30 19.13 -6.46 9.34
CA LEU A 30 19.25 -7.33 10.51
C LEU A 30 18.89 -6.56 11.78
N VAL A 31 19.33 -5.31 11.91
CA VAL A 31 18.97 -4.41 13.02
C VAL A 31 17.47 -4.17 13.05
N GLY A 32 16.85 -3.84 11.91
CA GLY A 32 15.40 -3.66 11.78
C GLY A 32 14.61 -4.90 12.22
N ALA A 33 15.01 -6.08 11.73
CA ALA A 33 14.39 -7.35 12.08
C ALA A 33 14.59 -7.72 13.56
N TYR A 34 15.76 -7.42 14.13
CA TYR A 34 16.06 -7.62 15.54
C TYR A 34 15.20 -6.71 16.44
N LEU A 35 15.10 -5.42 16.10
CA LEU A 35 14.28 -4.45 16.83
C LEU A 35 12.80 -4.86 16.83
N ALA A 36 12.29 -5.39 15.71
CA ALA A 36 10.93 -5.88 15.62
C ALA A 36 10.64 -7.01 16.62
N ARG A 37 11.61 -7.92 16.83
CA ARG A 37 11.45 -9.04 17.78
C ARG A 37 11.54 -8.62 19.24
N ARG A 38 12.32 -7.57 19.54
CA ARG A 38 12.57 -7.15 20.92
C ARG A 38 11.40 -6.38 21.54
N ASP A 39 10.65 -5.63 20.73
CA ASP A 39 9.60 -4.73 21.23
C ASP A 39 8.28 -4.90 20.47
N SER A 40 7.62 -6.04 20.70
CA SER A 40 6.38 -6.42 20.02
C SER A 40 5.21 -5.46 20.29
N GLU A 41 5.21 -4.78 21.44
CA GLU A 41 4.20 -3.76 21.77
C GLU A 41 4.34 -2.52 20.88
N ARG A 42 5.57 -2.11 20.57
CA ARG A 42 5.84 -0.96 19.68
C ARG A 42 5.82 -1.29 18.20
N MET A 43 5.68 -2.57 17.83
CA MET A 43 5.71 -3.03 16.44
C MET A 43 4.71 -2.28 15.53
N THR A 44 3.56 -1.86 16.09
CA THR A 44 2.56 -1.11 15.30
C THR A 44 3.01 0.31 15.01
N LEU A 45 3.69 0.98 15.95
CA LEU A 45 4.27 2.30 15.73
C LEU A 45 5.37 2.21 14.67
N TRP A 46 6.27 1.26 14.83
CA TRP A 46 7.36 1.05 13.87
C TRP A 46 6.86 0.72 12.47
N LEU A 47 5.82 -0.11 12.34
CA LEU A 47 5.19 -0.39 11.04
C LEU A 47 4.61 0.88 10.41
N ALA A 48 3.99 1.75 11.21
CA ALA A 48 3.45 3.03 10.71
C ALA A 48 4.57 3.95 10.21
N ILE A 49 5.67 4.07 10.97
CA ILE A 49 6.86 4.85 10.59
C ILE A 49 7.45 4.28 9.30
N ALA A 50 7.72 2.98 9.26
CA ALA A 50 8.27 2.28 8.09
C ALA A 50 7.39 2.49 6.85
N SER A 51 6.07 2.36 6.99
CA SER A 51 5.12 2.58 5.88
C SER A 51 5.13 4.01 5.38
N ALA A 52 5.21 4.98 6.29
CA ALA A 52 5.29 6.39 5.91
C ALA A 52 6.62 6.69 5.22
N MET A 53 7.73 6.12 5.69
CA MET A 53 9.05 6.29 5.07
C MET A 53 9.13 5.69 3.68
N MET A 54 8.64 4.46 3.50
CA MET A 54 8.54 3.84 2.17
C MET A 54 7.74 4.70 1.18
N LEU A 55 6.64 5.30 1.64
CA LEU A 55 5.84 6.19 0.78
C LEU A 55 6.59 7.46 0.41
N VAL A 56 7.28 8.08 1.38
CA VAL A 56 8.07 9.29 1.15
C VAL A 56 9.19 9.00 0.16
N THR A 57 9.96 7.93 0.36
CA THR A 57 11.02 7.52 -0.59
C THR A 57 10.46 7.30 -1.98
N ALA A 58 9.35 6.56 -2.12
CA ALA A 58 8.74 6.33 -3.43
C ALA A 58 8.32 7.63 -4.15
N LEU A 59 7.85 8.63 -3.42
CA LEU A 59 7.33 9.89 -4.01
C LEU A 59 8.40 10.97 -4.20
N VAL A 60 9.41 11.02 -3.34
CA VAL A 60 10.42 12.09 -3.31
C VAL A 60 11.70 11.69 -4.03
N ASP A 61 11.99 10.39 -4.08
CA ASP A 61 13.24 9.85 -4.63
C ASP A 61 12.96 9.22 -6.00
N LEU A 62 12.21 8.11 -6.01
CA LEU A 62 12.01 7.31 -7.22
C LEU A 62 11.17 8.00 -8.29
N LEU A 63 10.16 8.77 -7.90
CA LEU A 63 9.25 9.40 -8.87
C LEU A 63 9.95 10.52 -9.66
N PRO A 64 10.67 11.48 -9.03
CA PRO A 64 11.44 12.48 -9.77
C PRO A 64 12.51 11.85 -10.67
N ASP A 65 13.23 10.85 -10.18
CA ASP A 65 14.30 10.19 -10.94
C ASP A 65 13.75 9.43 -12.16
N ALA A 66 12.67 8.65 -11.97
CA ALA A 66 12.03 7.96 -13.09
C ALA A 66 11.49 8.94 -14.14
N TRP A 67 11.05 10.13 -13.71
CA TRP A 67 10.55 11.17 -14.61
C TRP A 67 11.68 11.84 -15.40
N SER A 68 12.77 12.24 -14.73
CA SER A 68 13.92 12.88 -15.38
C SER A 68 14.58 11.92 -16.38
N GLU A 69 14.85 10.68 -15.98
CA GLU A 69 15.43 9.67 -16.86
C GLU A 69 14.54 9.34 -18.07
N ALA A 70 13.21 9.29 -17.88
CA ALA A 70 12.29 9.07 -18.99
C ALA A 70 12.31 10.23 -19.98
N ALA A 71 12.41 11.47 -19.49
CA ALA A 71 12.52 12.65 -20.34
C ALA A 71 13.84 12.64 -21.15
N GLU A 72 14.94 12.20 -20.54
CA GLU A 72 16.25 12.08 -21.21
C GLU A 72 16.30 10.94 -22.23
N THR A 73 15.70 9.79 -21.92
CA THR A 73 15.72 8.59 -22.77
C THR A 73 14.59 8.55 -23.81
N GLY A 74 13.67 9.52 -23.78
CA GLY A 74 12.50 9.57 -24.68
C GLY A 74 11.44 8.51 -24.38
N VAL A 75 11.44 7.92 -23.17
CA VAL A 75 10.40 6.98 -22.75
C VAL A 75 9.11 7.76 -22.48
N PRO A 76 7.98 7.37 -23.08
CA PRO A 76 6.74 8.11 -22.88
C PRO A 76 6.24 7.98 -21.44
N LEU A 77 5.74 9.09 -20.88
CA LEU A 77 5.27 9.17 -19.48
C LEU A 77 4.13 8.19 -19.15
N TRP A 78 3.28 7.84 -20.13
CA TRP A 78 2.26 6.82 -19.93
C TRP A 78 2.85 5.43 -19.68
N GLY A 79 4.04 5.14 -20.23
CA GLY A 79 4.78 3.91 -20.00
C GLY A 79 5.19 3.79 -18.54
N LEU A 80 5.65 4.88 -17.93
CA LEU A 80 5.92 4.94 -16.49
C LEU A 80 4.66 4.65 -15.68
N ALA A 81 3.56 5.35 -15.97
CA ALA A 81 2.30 5.16 -15.25
C ALA A 81 1.80 3.71 -15.33
N LEU A 82 1.92 3.06 -16.50
CA LEU A 82 1.57 1.64 -16.66
C LEU A 82 2.52 0.71 -15.89
N ALA A 83 3.83 0.98 -15.89
CA ALA A 83 4.80 0.20 -15.13
C ALA A 83 4.55 0.30 -13.62
N ALA A 84 4.30 1.51 -13.10
CA ALA A 84 3.90 1.73 -11.72
C ALA A 84 2.59 1.02 -11.37
N ALA A 85 1.56 1.16 -12.22
CA ALA A 85 0.29 0.47 -12.02
C ALA A 85 0.47 -1.06 -12.02
N PHE A 86 1.31 -1.58 -12.91
CA PHE A 86 1.64 -3.01 -12.97
C PHE A 86 2.31 -3.48 -11.67
N GLY A 87 3.37 -2.81 -11.22
CA GLY A 87 4.04 -3.12 -9.95
C GLY A 87 3.07 -3.09 -8.76
N PHE A 88 2.22 -2.05 -8.71
CA PHE A 88 1.17 -1.93 -7.69
C PHE A 88 0.17 -3.09 -7.73
N LEU A 89 -0.30 -3.47 -8.92
CA LEU A 89 -1.29 -4.53 -9.13
C LEU A 89 -0.72 -5.91 -8.81
N VAL A 90 0.52 -6.20 -9.20
CA VAL A 90 1.21 -7.46 -8.88
C VAL A 90 1.25 -7.67 -7.37
N ILE A 91 1.70 -6.66 -6.62
CA ILE A 91 1.71 -6.74 -5.15
C ILE A 91 0.30 -6.80 -4.59
N THR A 92 -0.65 -6.06 -5.17
CA THR A 92 -2.05 -6.15 -4.77
C THR A 92 -2.60 -7.56 -4.94
N TYR A 93 -2.29 -8.23 -6.04
CA TYR A 93 -2.71 -9.59 -6.34
C TYR A 93 -2.16 -10.57 -5.29
N PHE A 94 -0.85 -10.55 -5.04
CA PHE A 94 -0.24 -11.43 -4.03
C PHE A 94 -0.70 -11.12 -2.61
N THR A 95 -0.93 -9.86 -2.25
CA THR A 95 -1.39 -9.47 -0.90
C THR A 95 -2.88 -9.66 -0.66
N ARG A 96 -3.72 -9.65 -1.72
CA ARG A 96 -5.19 -9.75 -1.58
C ARG A 96 -5.66 -11.08 -1.04
N HIS A 97 -4.96 -12.18 -1.34
CA HIS A 97 -5.29 -13.50 -0.83
C HIS A 97 -4.69 -13.80 0.55
N GLY A 98 -3.77 -12.96 1.02
CA GLY A 98 -3.09 -13.09 2.30
C GLY A 98 -3.85 -12.57 3.52
N CYS A 99 -4.77 -11.62 3.35
CA CYS A 99 -5.56 -11.04 4.45
C CYS A 99 -6.84 -11.86 4.73
N ALA A 100 -6.70 -13.16 4.95
CA ALA A 100 -7.76 -13.94 5.59
C ALA A 100 -7.73 -13.60 7.10
N CYS A 101 -8.51 -12.61 7.52
CA CYS A 101 -8.68 -12.31 8.94
C CYS A 101 -9.16 -13.59 9.66
N PRO A 102 -8.45 -14.05 10.71
CA PRO A 102 -8.78 -15.30 11.40
C PRO A 102 -10.22 -15.36 11.95
N GLU A 103 -10.84 -14.20 12.19
CA GLU A 103 -12.20 -14.13 12.71
C GLU A 103 -13.26 -14.67 11.73
N ASP A 104 -13.05 -14.54 10.42
CA ASP A 104 -13.99 -15.08 9.41
C ASP A 104 -13.77 -16.59 9.17
N ALA A 105 -12.57 -17.11 9.43
CA ALA A 105 -12.25 -18.53 9.30
C ALA A 105 -12.75 -19.34 10.49
N ALA A 106 -12.70 -18.78 11.70
CA ALA A 106 -13.23 -19.41 12.92
C ALA A 106 -14.77 -19.48 12.91
N ALA A 107 -15.46 -18.46 12.37
CA ALA A 107 -16.92 -18.45 12.30
C ALA A 107 -17.49 -19.43 11.26
N ARG A 108 -16.74 -19.77 10.20
CA ARG A 108 -17.20 -20.72 9.15
C ARG A 108 -16.82 -22.18 9.42
N THR A 109 -15.98 -22.46 10.41
CA THR A 109 -15.53 -23.83 10.73
C THR A 109 -16.37 -24.55 11.78
N ALA A 110 -17.39 -23.89 12.35
CA ALA A 110 -18.20 -24.46 13.42
C ALA A 110 -19.38 -25.34 12.96
N LEU A 111 -19.66 -25.48 11.65
CA LEU A 111 -20.95 -26.08 11.21
C LEU A 111 -20.90 -27.23 10.19
N HIS A 112 -19.74 -27.68 9.68
CA HIS A 112 -19.70 -28.85 8.78
C HIS A 112 -18.58 -29.84 9.10
N GLY A 113 -18.94 -31.12 9.06
CA GLY A 113 -18.15 -32.30 9.47
C GLY A 113 -16.85 -32.56 8.70
N PRO A 114 -16.12 -33.63 9.08
CA PRO A 114 -14.68 -33.75 8.90
C PRO A 114 -14.29 -34.14 7.48
N GLY A 115 -13.53 -33.27 6.81
CA GLY A 115 -12.80 -33.59 5.58
C GLY A 115 -11.37 -33.06 5.66
N LEU A 116 -10.40 -33.94 6.02
CA LEU A 116 -8.98 -33.59 6.19
C LEU A 116 -8.37 -32.89 4.97
N HIS A 117 -8.84 -33.21 3.76
CA HIS A 117 -8.30 -32.65 2.51
C HIS A 117 -8.54 -31.15 2.32
N ARG A 118 -9.60 -30.58 2.90
CA ARG A 118 -9.89 -29.14 2.76
C ARG A 118 -9.02 -28.28 3.66
N ARG A 119 -8.62 -28.79 4.83
CA ARG A 119 -7.72 -28.08 5.77
C ARG A 119 -6.30 -27.95 5.23
N VAL A 120 -5.79 -28.99 4.54
CA VAL A 120 -4.46 -28.92 3.92
C VAL A 120 -4.46 -27.88 2.80
N LYS A 121 -5.49 -27.88 1.93
CA LYS A 121 -5.59 -26.89 0.84
C LYS A 121 -5.74 -25.45 1.35
N GLN A 122 -6.59 -25.22 2.36
CA GLN A 122 -6.76 -23.88 2.95
C GLN A 122 -5.55 -23.40 3.75
N GLY A 123 -4.82 -24.32 4.40
CA GLY A 123 -3.56 -24.00 5.09
C GLY A 123 -2.44 -23.65 4.11
N MET A 124 -2.37 -24.34 2.97
CA MET A 124 -1.42 -24.01 1.90
C MET A 124 -1.76 -22.66 1.24
N ASP A 125 -3.03 -22.38 0.93
CA ASP A 125 -3.42 -21.10 0.35
C ASP A 125 -3.15 -19.91 1.32
N ALA A 126 -3.43 -20.05 2.61
CA ALA A 126 -3.16 -18.98 3.58
C ALA A 126 -1.66 -18.75 3.84
N ALA A 127 -0.86 -19.83 3.91
CA ALA A 127 0.58 -19.74 4.14
C ALA A 127 1.35 -19.21 2.91
N VAL A 128 0.94 -19.63 1.70
CA VAL A 128 1.56 -19.23 0.44
C VAL A 128 1.24 -17.78 0.07
N PHE A 129 0.00 -17.34 0.29
CA PHE A 129 -0.42 -16.00 -0.14
C PHE A 129 -0.30 -14.90 0.93
N GLY A 130 -0.10 -15.24 2.22
CA GLY A 130 0.00 -14.25 3.30
C GLY A 130 1.40 -13.66 3.50
N GLY A 131 2.31 -14.50 4.02
CA GLY A 131 3.66 -14.08 4.41
C GLY A 131 4.70 -14.29 3.30
N MET A 132 4.63 -15.41 2.58
CA MET A 132 5.64 -15.77 1.58
C MET A 132 5.62 -14.86 0.35
N GLY A 133 4.43 -14.55 -0.17
CA GLY A 133 4.31 -13.62 -1.30
C GLY A 133 4.89 -12.23 -1.00
N THR A 134 4.65 -11.70 0.21
CA THR A 134 5.21 -10.41 0.62
C THR A 134 6.72 -10.49 0.84
N ALA A 135 7.22 -11.56 1.47
CA ALA A 135 8.65 -11.76 1.69
C ALA A 135 9.42 -11.95 0.37
N ALA A 136 8.85 -12.66 -0.61
CA ALA A 136 9.41 -12.81 -1.94
C ALA A 136 9.44 -11.46 -2.69
N ALA A 137 8.36 -10.68 -2.61
CA ALA A 137 8.32 -9.35 -3.20
C ALA A 137 9.37 -8.40 -2.60
N LEU A 138 9.53 -8.39 -1.28
CA LEU A 138 10.58 -7.60 -0.60
C LEU A 138 11.98 -8.06 -0.99
N THR A 139 12.19 -9.37 -1.14
CA THR A 139 13.48 -9.90 -1.62
C THR A 139 13.79 -9.44 -3.04
N LEU A 140 12.82 -9.53 -3.95
CA LEU A 140 13.00 -9.06 -5.33
C LEU A 140 13.25 -7.55 -5.38
N HIS A 141 12.49 -6.78 -4.58
CA HIS A 141 12.68 -5.35 -4.44
C HIS A 141 14.13 -5.01 -4.04
N ARG A 142 14.67 -5.68 -3.02
CA ARG A 142 16.04 -5.48 -2.56
C ARG A 142 17.11 -5.89 -3.56
N ALA A 143 16.85 -6.89 -4.40
CA ALA A 143 17.73 -7.18 -5.53
C ALA A 143 17.78 -6.00 -6.51
N ILE A 144 16.66 -5.32 -6.75
CA ILE A 144 16.63 -4.13 -7.61
C ILE A 144 17.35 -2.96 -6.95
N GLU A 145 17.20 -2.75 -5.63
CA GLU A 145 17.99 -1.75 -4.89
C GLU A 145 19.50 -2.04 -4.96
N GLY A 146 19.89 -3.31 -4.85
CA GLY A 146 21.28 -3.73 -5.04
C GLY A 146 21.81 -3.40 -6.42
N ALA A 147 21.00 -3.60 -7.46
CA ALA A 147 21.36 -3.19 -8.81
C ALA A 147 21.53 -1.67 -8.91
N ALA A 148 20.67 -0.88 -8.25
CA ALA A 148 20.82 0.58 -8.18
C ALA A 148 22.11 1.01 -7.46
N LEU A 149 22.49 0.35 -6.35
CA LEU A 149 23.74 0.60 -5.64
C LEU A 149 25.00 0.41 -6.50
N ALA A 150 24.94 -0.49 -7.49
CA ALA A 150 26.04 -0.66 -8.43
C ALA A 150 26.19 0.52 -9.39
N LEU A 151 25.11 1.28 -9.60
CA LEU A 151 25.04 2.41 -10.52
C LEU A 151 25.23 3.76 -9.81
N THR A 152 24.86 3.87 -8.54
CA THR A 152 24.87 5.14 -7.79
C THR A 152 25.98 5.18 -6.73
N ALA A 153 26.88 6.16 -6.84
CA ALA A 153 27.96 6.39 -5.86
C ALA A 153 27.65 7.51 -4.83
N SER A 154 26.38 7.84 -4.62
CA SER A 154 25.98 8.94 -3.73
C SER A 154 25.85 8.48 -2.27
N ILE A 155 26.58 9.15 -1.37
CA ILE A 155 26.50 8.94 0.08
C ILE A 155 25.06 9.17 0.59
N VAL A 156 24.36 10.15 0.03
CA VAL A 156 22.98 10.47 0.39
C VAL A 156 22.06 9.29 0.09
N VAL A 157 22.19 8.72 -1.11
CA VAL A 157 21.42 7.54 -1.55
C VAL A 157 21.73 6.35 -0.64
N ILE A 158 23.00 6.12 -0.29
CA ILE A 158 23.38 5.04 0.64
C ILE A 158 22.70 5.23 2.00
N ILE A 159 22.69 6.44 2.56
CA ILE A 159 22.02 6.72 3.85
C ILE A 159 20.52 6.46 3.74
N ALA A 160 19.88 6.91 2.65
CA ALA A 160 18.46 6.69 2.40
C ALA A 160 18.14 5.18 2.34
N LEU A 161 18.93 4.41 1.59
CA LEU A 161 18.78 2.96 1.46
C LEU A 161 19.01 2.22 2.78
N VAL A 162 19.93 2.70 3.63
CA VAL A 162 20.13 2.13 4.97
C VAL A 162 18.90 2.31 5.83
N VAL A 163 18.33 3.51 5.90
CA VAL A 163 17.12 3.80 6.68
C VAL A 163 15.92 3.00 6.13
N HIS A 164 15.82 2.92 4.79
CA HIS A 164 14.83 2.11 4.10
C HIS A 164 14.95 0.64 4.47
N SER A 165 16.15 0.07 4.36
CA SER A 165 16.44 -1.35 4.66
C SER A 165 16.16 -1.72 6.11
N ALA A 166 16.39 -0.82 7.07
CA ALA A 166 16.00 -1.04 8.47
C ALA A 166 14.47 -1.20 8.59
N SER A 167 13.74 -0.32 7.91
CA SER A 167 12.28 -0.29 7.91
C SER A 167 11.70 -1.55 7.26
N GLU A 168 12.32 -2.03 6.18
CA GLU A 168 11.95 -3.29 5.53
C GLU A 168 12.24 -4.51 6.40
N GLY A 169 13.41 -4.60 7.03
CA GLY A 169 13.75 -5.70 7.94
C GLY A 169 12.75 -5.80 9.10
N LEU A 170 12.32 -4.65 9.61
CA LEU A 170 11.27 -4.57 10.62
C LEU A 170 9.91 -5.05 10.09
N ALA A 171 9.52 -4.60 8.90
CA ALA A 171 8.26 -5.00 8.27
C ALA A 171 8.24 -6.51 7.96
N LEU A 172 9.34 -7.06 7.44
CA LEU A 172 9.50 -8.49 7.15
C LEU A 172 9.36 -9.33 8.42
N ALA A 173 10.04 -8.93 9.51
CA ALA A 173 9.94 -9.61 10.79
C ALA A 173 8.51 -9.57 11.35
N ALA A 174 7.86 -8.40 11.30
CA ALA A 174 6.48 -8.22 11.75
C ALA A 174 5.48 -9.10 10.96
N LEU A 175 5.62 -9.14 9.63
CA LEU A 175 4.72 -9.90 8.77
C LEU A 175 4.92 -11.42 8.92
N LEU A 176 6.16 -11.88 9.03
CA LEU A 176 6.46 -13.30 9.22
C LEU A 176 6.05 -13.80 10.61
N ASP A 177 6.16 -12.95 11.65
CA ASP A 177 5.64 -13.26 12.99
C ASP A 177 4.12 -13.44 12.97
N ILE A 178 3.39 -12.52 12.32
CA ILE A 178 1.93 -12.64 12.13
C ILE A 178 1.57 -13.92 11.35
N ALA A 179 2.37 -14.27 10.33
CA ALA A 179 2.18 -15.48 9.54
C ALA A 179 2.65 -16.77 10.24
N LYS A 180 3.23 -16.68 11.45
CA LYS A 180 3.87 -17.79 12.19
C LYS A 180 4.91 -18.55 11.36
N GLN A 181 5.62 -17.84 10.49
CA GLN A 181 6.65 -18.40 9.61
C GLN A 181 8.05 -18.21 10.23
N ARG A 182 9.01 -19.05 9.81
CA ARG A 182 10.39 -18.92 10.28
C ARG A 182 11.04 -17.67 9.66
N LEU A 183 11.44 -16.71 10.50
CA LEU A 183 12.09 -15.47 10.06
C LEU A 183 13.45 -15.70 9.41
N THR A 184 14.27 -16.57 10.00
CA THR A 184 15.68 -16.75 9.64
C THR A 184 15.94 -17.00 8.14
N PRO A 185 15.29 -17.97 7.47
CA PRO A 185 15.57 -18.22 6.05
C PRO A 185 15.21 -17.02 5.16
N TRP A 186 14.08 -16.36 5.43
CA TRP A 186 13.66 -15.19 4.68
C TRP A 186 14.57 -13.99 4.89
N LEU A 187 15.08 -13.82 6.11
CA LEU A 187 16.02 -12.75 6.43
C LEU A 187 17.38 -12.97 5.74
N ILE A 188 17.86 -14.22 5.68
CA ILE A 188 19.09 -14.57 4.93
C ILE A 188 18.91 -14.24 3.44
N VAL A 189 17.81 -14.70 2.84
CA VAL A 189 17.50 -14.45 1.43
C VAL A 189 17.39 -12.94 1.15
N SER A 190 16.70 -12.21 2.02
CA SER A 190 16.59 -10.75 1.94
C SER A 190 17.96 -10.06 2.05
N CYS A 191 18.84 -10.47 2.95
CA CYS A 191 20.19 -9.90 3.08
C CYS A 191 21.12 -10.27 1.90
N ILE A 192 20.96 -11.43 1.28
CA ILE A 192 21.78 -11.81 0.11
C ILE A 192 21.30 -11.07 -1.16
N SER A 193 20.03 -10.70 -1.23
CA SER A 193 19.45 -10.14 -2.46
C SER A 193 20.10 -8.86 -3.00
N PRO A 194 20.53 -7.85 -2.21
CA PRO A 194 21.23 -6.69 -2.76
C PRO A 194 22.56 -7.05 -3.42
N ALA A 195 23.31 -7.99 -2.84
CA ALA A 195 24.54 -8.49 -3.45
C ALA A 195 24.27 -9.14 -4.83
N VAL A 196 23.20 -9.93 -4.93
CA VAL A 196 22.75 -10.51 -6.20
C VAL A 196 22.40 -9.41 -7.20
N GLY A 197 21.74 -8.33 -6.74
CA GLY A 197 21.46 -7.14 -7.52
C GLY A 197 22.70 -6.50 -8.14
N VAL A 198 23.73 -6.24 -7.32
CA VAL A 198 25.01 -5.68 -7.76
C VAL A 198 25.68 -6.58 -8.81
N VAL A 199 25.69 -7.90 -8.57
CA VAL A 199 26.27 -8.88 -9.50
C VAL A 199 25.51 -8.91 -10.83
N ILE A 200 24.18 -8.85 -10.81
CA ILE A 200 23.39 -8.82 -12.06
C ILE A 200 23.66 -7.52 -12.84
N ALA A 201 23.68 -6.37 -12.17
CA ALA A 201 23.92 -5.08 -12.80
C ALA A 201 25.32 -4.98 -13.43
N THR A 202 26.32 -5.62 -12.83
CA THR A 202 27.69 -5.64 -13.35
C THR A 202 27.87 -6.58 -14.56
N ILE A 203 27.14 -7.70 -14.61
CA ILE A 203 27.25 -8.67 -15.71
C ILE A 203 26.35 -8.28 -16.90
N SER A 204 25.21 -7.65 -16.64
CA SER A 204 24.20 -7.31 -17.67
C SER A 204 23.77 -5.86 -17.53
N PRO A 205 24.49 -4.91 -18.15
CA PRO A 205 24.10 -3.51 -18.13
C PRO A 205 22.71 -3.37 -18.74
N LEU A 206 21.80 -2.76 -17.98
CA LEU A 206 20.42 -2.56 -18.42
C LEU A 206 20.40 -1.53 -19.56
N PRO A 207 19.60 -1.76 -20.62
CA PRO A 207 19.32 -0.72 -21.61
C PRO A 207 18.81 0.54 -20.89
N ALA A 208 19.33 1.71 -21.28
CA ALA A 208 18.97 2.98 -20.62
C ALA A 208 17.44 3.22 -20.56
N ALA A 209 16.71 2.79 -21.60
CA ALA A 209 15.25 2.90 -21.64
C ALA A 209 14.51 2.01 -20.61
N LEU A 210 15.14 0.96 -20.07
CA LEU A 210 14.53 0.10 -19.06
C LEU A 210 14.64 0.69 -17.65
N VAL A 211 15.64 1.54 -17.38
CA VAL A 211 15.87 2.11 -16.05
C VAL A 211 14.64 2.87 -15.52
N PRO A 212 14.07 3.86 -16.26
CA PRO A 212 12.90 4.59 -15.75
C PRO A 212 11.65 3.71 -15.65
N ILE A 213 11.52 2.69 -16.51
CA ILE A 213 10.42 1.71 -16.44
C ILE A 213 10.52 0.88 -15.16
N LEU A 214 11.71 0.39 -14.84
CA LEU A 214 11.97 -0.40 -13.63
C LEU A 214 11.80 0.45 -12.36
N LEU A 215 12.34 1.68 -12.33
CA LEU A 215 12.15 2.62 -11.23
C LEU A 215 10.66 2.89 -10.98
N SER A 216 9.90 3.13 -12.05
CA SER A 216 8.45 3.36 -11.94
C SER A 216 7.68 2.12 -11.45
N MET A 217 8.03 0.93 -11.93
CA MET A 217 7.47 -0.32 -11.44
C MET A 217 7.75 -0.54 -9.94
N VAL A 218 8.98 -0.28 -9.50
CA VAL A 218 9.42 -0.36 -8.10
C VAL A 218 8.66 0.65 -7.24
N MET A 219 8.49 1.88 -7.71
CA MET A 219 7.66 2.89 -7.05
C MET A 219 6.22 2.38 -6.84
N GLY A 220 5.63 1.73 -7.84
CA GLY A 220 4.30 1.10 -7.72
C GLY A 220 4.22 0.03 -6.63
N VAL A 221 5.24 -0.82 -6.55
CA VAL A 221 5.40 -1.85 -5.50
C VAL A 221 5.45 -1.20 -4.11
N LEU A 222 6.32 -0.20 -3.92
CA LEU A 222 6.47 0.50 -2.64
C LEU A 222 5.22 1.29 -2.22
N CYS A 223 4.56 1.96 -3.16
CA CYS A 223 3.29 2.63 -2.90
C CYS A 223 2.26 1.65 -2.35
N ARG A 224 2.17 0.45 -2.93
CA ARG A 224 1.22 -0.57 -2.47
C ARG A 224 1.57 -1.07 -1.06
N THR A 225 2.82 -1.43 -0.79
CA THR A 225 3.25 -1.94 0.52
C THR A 225 3.04 -0.88 1.61
N ALA A 226 3.39 0.37 1.33
CA ALA A 226 3.16 1.51 2.22
C ALA A 226 1.67 1.71 2.53
N ILE A 227 0.79 1.69 1.52
CA ILE A 227 -0.67 1.84 1.73
C ILE A 227 -1.22 0.72 2.59
N VAL A 228 -0.79 -0.53 2.37
CA VAL A 228 -1.24 -1.67 3.19
C VAL A 228 -0.76 -1.51 4.63
N GLY A 229 0.52 -1.19 4.84
CA GLY A 229 1.08 -0.98 6.17
C GLY A 229 0.41 0.17 6.94
N MET A 230 0.13 1.29 6.26
CA MET A 230 -0.66 2.40 6.83
C MET A 230 -2.10 1.98 7.18
N LYS A 231 -2.77 1.20 6.33
CA LYS A 231 -4.12 0.68 6.62
C LYS A 231 -4.12 -0.25 7.84
N LEU A 232 -3.12 -1.12 7.96
CA LEU A 232 -2.94 -2.00 9.11
C LEU A 232 -2.72 -1.19 10.40
N ALA A 233 -1.82 -0.19 10.36
CA ALA A 233 -1.61 0.71 11.48
C ALA A 233 -2.89 1.48 11.87
N ALA A 234 -3.63 2.02 10.88
CA ALA A 234 -4.88 2.73 11.10
C ALA A 234 -5.99 1.84 11.69
N SER A 235 -6.06 0.56 11.28
CA SER A 235 -7.04 -0.40 11.82
C SER A 235 -6.80 -0.66 13.31
N LYS A 236 -5.54 -0.84 13.74
CA LYS A 236 -5.15 -1.01 15.15
C LYS A 236 -5.35 0.26 15.98
N ARG A 237 -5.36 1.44 15.36
CA ARG A 237 -5.76 2.69 16.04
C ARG A 237 -7.23 2.65 16.44
N ARG A 238 -8.11 2.15 15.56
CA ARG A 238 -9.56 2.06 15.86
C ARG A 238 -9.85 1.11 17.01
N SER A 239 -8.99 0.12 17.27
CA SER A 239 -9.11 -0.76 18.44
C SER A 239 -8.55 -0.16 19.73
N GLY A 240 -8.19 1.14 19.76
CA GLY A 240 -7.72 1.83 20.98
C GLY A 240 -6.29 1.50 21.40
N ARG A 241 -5.55 0.71 20.62
CA ARG A 241 -4.18 0.28 20.95
C ARG A 241 -3.08 1.29 20.61
N LEU A 242 -3.40 2.34 19.83
CA LEU A 242 -2.44 3.38 19.45
C LEU A 242 -2.84 4.74 20.02
N SER A 243 -1.91 5.37 20.75
CA SER A 243 -2.07 6.72 21.25
C SER A 243 -1.95 7.74 20.11
N ARG A 244 -2.69 8.86 20.20
CA ARG A 244 -2.60 9.97 19.24
C ARG A 244 -1.16 10.51 19.11
N ARG A 245 -0.39 10.45 20.21
CA ARG A 245 1.03 10.87 20.28
C ARG A 245 1.96 10.04 19.39
N GLN A 246 1.68 8.75 19.27
CA GLN A 246 2.48 7.83 18.45
C GLN A 246 2.32 8.14 16.96
N ILE A 247 1.10 8.50 16.54
CA ILE A 247 0.83 8.88 15.14
C ILE A 247 1.47 10.22 14.80
N THR A 248 1.41 11.20 15.72
CA THR A 248 2.10 12.47 15.50
C THR A 248 3.61 12.26 15.41
N ALA A 249 4.19 11.41 16.24
CA ALA A 249 5.61 11.08 16.15
C ALA A 249 5.97 10.42 14.80
N ALA A 250 5.15 9.48 14.32
CA ALA A 250 5.38 8.84 13.02
C ALA A 250 5.26 9.82 11.84
N ALA A 251 4.25 10.71 11.88
CA ALA A 251 4.08 11.74 10.87
C ALA A 251 5.24 12.74 10.87
N VAL A 252 5.70 13.18 12.05
CA VAL A 252 6.85 14.09 12.18
C VAL A 252 8.13 13.43 11.66
N ALA A 253 8.40 12.18 12.05
CA ALA A 253 9.54 11.44 11.53
C ALA A 253 9.51 11.35 9.98
N ALA A 254 8.32 11.08 9.42
CA ALA A 254 8.16 10.99 7.98
C ALA A 254 8.42 12.32 7.27
N VAL A 255 7.88 13.41 7.81
CA VAL A 255 8.09 14.77 7.28
C VAL A 255 9.57 15.16 7.38
N CYS A 256 10.21 14.92 8.52
CA CYS A 256 11.62 15.24 8.73
C CYS A 256 12.53 14.53 7.71
N ALA A 257 12.32 13.23 7.47
CA ALA A 257 13.13 12.53 6.47
C ALA A 257 12.82 12.99 5.04
N GLY A 258 11.55 13.29 4.73
CA GLY A 258 11.19 13.86 3.43
C GLY A 258 11.86 15.21 3.17
N VAL A 259 11.87 16.10 4.17
CA VAL A 259 12.58 17.39 4.10
C VAL A 259 14.09 17.17 3.93
N LEU A 260 14.67 16.22 4.67
CA LEU A 260 16.09 15.90 4.55
C LEU A 260 16.45 15.43 3.13
N LEU A 261 15.66 14.53 2.54
CA LEU A 261 15.87 14.02 1.17
C LEU A 261 15.74 15.14 0.14
N ILE A 262 14.70 15.97 0.23
CA ILE A 262 14.51 17.11 -0.67
C ILE A 262 15.71 18.08 -0.57
N THR A 263 16.13 18.38 0.67
CA THR A 263 17.25 19.29 0.92
C THR A 263 18.54 18.72 0.34
N ALA A 264 18.80 17.43 0.53
CA ALA A 264 19.99 16.77 -0.02
C ALA A 264 19.99 16.74 -1.55
N ASN A 265 18.83 16.52 -2.20
CA ASN A 265 18.72 16.57 -3.65
C ASN A 265 18.93 17.97 -4.22
N ILE A 266 18.49 19.02 -3.51
CA ILE A 266 18.73 20.42 -3.93
C ILE A 266 20.21 20.77 -3.77
N LEU A 267 20.83 20.44 -2.63
CA LEU A 267 22.23 20.79 -2.38
C LEU A 267 23.23 19.97 -3.22
N GLY A 268 22.91 18.72 -3.56
CA GLY A 268 23.81 17.87 -4.35
C GLY A 268 23.86 18.21 -5.85
N GLY A 269 22.94 19.04 -6.36
CA GLY A 269 22.85 19.36 -7.79
C GLY A 269 23.81 20.45 -8.28
N ASP A 270 24.42 21.23 -7.38
CA ASP A 270 25.20 22.43 -7.75
C ASP A 270 26.73 22.18 -7.89
N ASP A 271 27.25 21.01 -7.51
CA ASP A 271 28.70 20.72 -7.47
C ASP A 271 29.27 20.12 -8.77
N ASP A 272 28.66 20.36 -9.94
CA ASP A 272 29.23 20.01 -11.26
C ASP A 272 29.91 21.25 -11.90
N PRO A 273 31.16 21.62 -11.51
CA PRO A 273 31.89 22.77 -12.06
C PRO A 273 32.27 22.62 -13.55
N VAL A 274 31.92 21.51 -14.19
CA VAL A 274 32.31 21.17 -15.57
C VAL A 274 31.32 21.70 -16.62
N LYS A 275 30.10 22.11 -16.25
CA LYS A 275 29.11 22.61 -17.23
C LYS A 275 29.25 24.10 -17.61
N ALA A 276 30.19 24.83 -17.01
CA ALA A 276 30.35 26.27 -17.25
C ALA A 276 31.20 26.64 -18.51
N SER A 277 31.66 25.68 -19.31
CA SER A 277 32.61 25.93 -20.41
C SER A 277 32.17 25.43 -21.79
N HIS A 278 30.87 25.37 -22.07
CA HIS A 278 30.41 25.32 -23.46
C HIS A 278 30.16 26.74 -24.00
N PRO A 279 30.98 27.23 -24.95
CA PRO A 279 30.74 28.50 -25.61
C PRO A 279 29.41 28.45 -26.37
N ALA A 280 28.61 29.50 -26.18
CA ALA A 280 27.31 29.68 -26.82
C ALA A 280 27.40 29.49 -28.35
N PRO A 281 26.58 28.61 -28.96
CA PRO A 281 26.45 28.56 -30.40
C PRO A 281 25.74 29.81 -30.89
N ALA A 282 26.34 30.46 -31.89
CA ALA A 282 25.81 31.65 -32.56
C ALA A 282 24.39 31.42 -33.08
N ALA A 283 23.48 32.30 -32.67
CA ALA A 283 22.09 32.30 -33.09
C ALA A 283 21.96 32.48 -34.61
N THR A 284 21.28 31.54 -35.26
CA THR A 284 20.80 31.66 -36.63
C THR A 284 19.37 32.21 -36.61
N PRO A 285 19.06 33.30 -37.35
CA PRO A 285 17.70 33.83 -37.42
C PRO A 285 16.84 32.94 -38.33
N SER A 286 15.91 32.18 -37.74
CA SER A 286 14.91 31.44 -38.50
C SER A 286 13.64 32.28 -38.70
N ALA A 287 13.31 32.45 -39.97
CA ALA A 287 12.19 33.20 -40.51
C ALA A 287 10.82 32.63 -40.08
N GLY A 288 9.86 33.54 -39.93
CA GLY A 288 8.49 33.25 -39.51
C GLY A 288 7.64 32.58 -40.59
N LEU A 289 6.62 31.87 -40.12
CA LEU A 289 5.46 31.41 -40.89
C LEU A 289 4.17 31.55 -40.04
N PRO A 290 2.99 31.62 -40.67
CA PRO A 290 1.84 32.37 -40.16
C PRO A 290 0.91 31.57 -39.23
N ARG A 291 0.30 32.30 -38.30
CA ARG A 291 -0.85 31.88 -37.48
C ARG A 291 -2.11 31.70 -38.34
N THR A 292 -2.69 30.51 -38.33
CA THR A 292 -4.10 30.21 -38.62
C THR A 292 -4.73 29.74 -37.29
N GLY A 293 -5.62 30.47 -36.63
CA GLY A 293 -7.05 30.55 -36.92
C GLY A 293 -7.83 29.78 -35.83
N PRO A 294 -8.77 30.38 -35.07
CA PRO A 294 -9.44 29.74 -33.94
C PRO A 294 -10.59 28.83 -34.37
N ALA A 295 -10.60 27.58 -33.90
CA ALA A 295 -11.68 26.62 -34.13
C ALA A 295 -12.74 26.70 -33.03
N ALA A 296 -14.01 26.75 -33.47
CA ALA A 296 -15.21 26.96 -32.69
C ALA A 296 -15.55 25.83 -31.71
N THR A 297 -16.10 26.22 -30.56
CA THR A 297 -16.72 25.36 -29.55
C THR A 297 -18.09 24.85 -30.00
N PRO A 298 -18.42 23.56 -29.82
CA PRO A 298 -19.76 23.05 -30.03
C PRO A 298 -20.69 23.35 -28.83
N PRO A 299 -22.01 23.50 -29.05
CA PRO A 299 -22.97 23.82 -27.99
C PRO A 299 -23.28 22.61 -27.09
N VAL A 300 -23.40 22.89 -25.80
CA VAL A 300 -23.82 21.96 -24.74
C VAL A 300 -25.32 21.66 -24.88
N PRO A 301 -25.77 20.39 -24.91
CA PRO A 301 -27.18 20.05 -24.94
C PRO A 301 -27.82 20.24 -23.55
N THR A 302 -28.90 21.03 -23.53
CA THR A 302 -29.81 21.23 -22.41
C THR A 302 -30.49 19.91 -22.01
N GLN A 303 -30.16 19.38 -20.83
CA GLN A 303 -30.86 18.23 -20.23
C GLN A 303 -32.19 18.67 -19.61
N ALA A 304 -33.27 17.95 -19.96
CA ALA A 304 -34.57 18.06 -19.32
C ALA A 304 -34.51 17.55 -17.86
N PRO A 305 -35.31 18.13 -16.94
CA PRO A 305 -35.34 17.69 -15.55
C PRO A 305 -35.92 16.26 -15.42
N PRO A 306 -35.30 15.36 -14.65
CA PRO A 306 -35.85 14.03 -14.39
C PRO A 306 -37.12 14.11 -13.49
N PRO A 307 -38.01 13.11 -13.60
CA PRO A 307 -39.26 13.06 -12.84
C PRO A 307 -38.99 13.05 -11.33
N HIS A 308 -39.90 13.70 -10.57
CA HIS A 308 -39.85 13.83 -9.12
C HIS A 308 -39.59 12.49 -8.43
N ARG A 309 -38.34 12.30 -7.99
CA ARG A 309 -37.95 11.26 -7.05
C ARG A 309 -38.56 11.63 -5.69
N PRO A 310 -39.28 10.72 -5.00
CA PRO A 310 -39.76 10.99 -3.65
C PRO A 310 -38.58 11.45 -2.79
N ALA A 311 -38.79 12.52 -2.02
CA ALA A 311 -37.73 13.17 -1.26
C ALA A 311 -36.95 12.12 -0.43
N PRO A 312 -35.61 12.09 -0.53
CA PRO A 312 -34.81 11.11 0.20
C PRO A 312 -35.12 11.27 1.69
N ALA A 313 -35.57 10.18 2.31
CA ALA A 313 -35.80 10.14 3.75
C ALA A 313 -34.54 10.68 4.45
N ALA A 314 -34.71 11.67 5.33
CA ALA A 314 -33.60 12.33 6.00
C ALA A 314 -32.63 11.28 6.60
N THR A 315 -31.35 11.48 6.36
CA THR A 315 -30.29 10.58 6.83
C THR A 315 -30.17 10.71 8.35
N LEU A 316 -30.56 9.67 9.07
CA LEU A 316 -30.45 9.65 10.53
C LEU A 316 -29.03 9.27 10.94
N SER A 317 -28.44 10.04 11.86
CA SER A 317 -27.22 9.60 12.53
C SER A 317 -27.46 8.31 13.33
N ARG A 318 -26.40 7.52 13.60
CA ARG A 318 -26.51 6.29 14.41
C ARG A 318 -27.18 6.49 15.77
N ALA A 319 -26.92 7.64 16.40
CA ALA A 319 -27.51 7.97 17.69
C ALA A 319 -29.01 8.27 17.57
N GLN A 320 -29.43 8.97 16.50
CA GLN A 320 -30.84 9.24 16.21
C GLN A 320 -31.59 7.97 15.83
N LEU A 321 -31.01 7.11 14.98
CA LEU A 321 -31.60 5.81 14.61
C LEU A 321 -31.88 4.95 15.86
N ARG A 322 -30.90 4.84 16.76
CA ARG A 322 -31.07 4.12 18.03
C ARG A 322 -32.14 4.75 18.91
N ARG A 323 -32.13 6.08 19.05
CA ARG A 323 -33.11 6.80 19.87
C ARG A 323 -34.54 6.60 19.34
N ALA A 324 -34.72 6.66 18.02
CA ALA A 324 -36.00 6.44 17.36
C ALA A 324 -36.52 5.00 17.58
N LEU A 325 -35.65 3.99 17.45
CA LEU A 325 -35.99 2.59 17.74
C LEU A 325 -36.37 2.38 19.21
N THR A 326 -35.58 2.91 20.14
CA THR A 326 -35.84 2.77 21.58
C THR A 326 -37.10 3.52 22.02
N ALA A 327 -37.41 4.64 21.37
CA ALA A 327 -38.64 5.40 21.60
C ALA A 327 -39.88 4.79 20.89
N GLY A 328 -39.72 3.70 20.12
CA GLY A 328 -40.80 3.11 19.33
C GLY A 328 -41.28 3.97 18.16
N GLN A 329 -40.54 5.03 17.80
CA GLN A 329 -40.85 5.93 16.68
C GLN A 329 -40.47 5.32 15.31
N LEU A 330 -39.66 4.27 15.33
CA LEU A 330 -39.23 3.55 14.14
C LEU A 330 -39.34 2.06 14.41
N SER A 331 -40.16 1.37 13.62
CA SER A 331 -40.33 -0.08 13.68
C SER A 331 -39.20 -0.82 12.98
N LEU A 332 -38.99 -2.10 13.32
CA LEU A 332 -37.98 -2.93 12.64
C LEU A 332 -38.25 -3.07 11.13
N ALA A 333 -39.53 -3.14 10.73
CA ALA A 333 -39.92 -3.20 9.32
C ALA A 333 -39.50 -1.93 8.56
N GLU A 334 -39.71 -0.75 9.15
CA GLU A 334 -39.26 0.51 8.57
C GLU A 334 -37.74 0.58 8.48
N VAL A 335 -37.00 0.08 9.48
CA VAL A 335 -35.53 0.00 9.40
C VAL A 335 -35.09 -0.85 8.21
N PHE A 336 -35.77 -1.97 7.93
CA PHE A 336 -35.43 -2.82 6.77
C PHE A 336 -35.74 -2.16 5.42
N GLN A 337 -36.68 -1.22 5.35
CA GLN A 337 -36.99 -0.48 4.13
C GLN A 337 -36.03 0.70 3.86
N ARG A 338 -35.21 1.10 4.82
CA ARG A 338 -34.23 2.20 4.66
C ARG A 338 -32.99 1.74 3.90
N ASP A 339 -32.56 2.54 2.91
CA ASP A 339 -31.35 2.30 2.09
C ASP A 339 -30.17 3.23 2.47
N ASP A 340 -30.26 3.95 3.59
CA ASP A 340 -29.15 4.81 4.01
C ASP A 340 -27.93 4.00 4.48
N GLU A 341 -26.72 4.52 4.16
CA GLU A 341 -25.45 3.84 4.44
C GLU A 341 -25.27 3.50 5.93
N ILE A 342 -25.83 4.34 6.81
CA ILE A 342 -25.75 4.17 8.25
C ILE A 342 -26.52 2.93 8.69
N THR A 343 -27.76 2.78 8.23
CA THR A 343 -28.61 1.62 8.52
C THR A 343 -28.00 0.35 7.94
N ARG A 344 -27.57 0.40 6.66
CA ARG A 344 -26.94 -0.74 5.96
C ARG A 344 -25.71 -1.29 6.67
N ARG A 345 -24.89 -0.43 7.25
CA ARG A 345 -23.65 -0.80 7.97
C ARG A 345 -23.84 -1.00 9.48
N THR A 346 -25.08 -1.02 9.97
CA THR A 346 -25.33 -1.30 11.38
C THR A 346 -25.53 -2.81 11.57
N PRO A 347 -24.83 -3.44 12.53
CA PRO A 347 -25.04 -4.86 12.85
C PRO A 347 -26.46 -5.12 13.36
N ILE A 348 -27.10 -6.20 12.90
CA ILE A 348 -28.50 -6.52 13.25
C ILE A 348 -28.71 -6.66 14.76
N ARG A 349 -27.73 -7.24 15.48
CA ARG A 349 -27.78 -7.35 16.95
C ARG A 349 -27.93 -5.98 17.64
N ARG A 350 -27.32 -4.92 17.10
CA ARG A 350 -27.45 -3.57 17.68
C ARG A 350 -28.82 -2.96 17.44
N ILE A 351 -29.44 -3.25 16.30
CA ILE A 351 -30.81 -2.81 16.00
C ILE A 351 -31.78 -3.54 16.93
N LEU A 352 -31.66 -4.86 17.06
CA LEU A 352 -32.53 -5.67 17.92
C LEU A 352 -32.40 -5.28 19.40
N LEU A 353 -31.19 -5.00 19.89
CA LEU A 353 -30.97 -4.51 21.26
C LEU A 353 -31.53 -3.10 21.51
N ALA A 354 -31.82 -2.34 20.46
CA ALA A 354 -32.41 -1.00 20.60
C ALA A 354 -33.94 -1.03 20.69
N LEU A 355 -34.58 -2.18 20.41
CA LEU A 355 -36.02 -2.33 20.49
C LEU A 355 -36.51 -2.30 21.96
N PRO A 356 -37.69 -1.73 22.23
CA PRO A 356 -38.24 -1.69 23.57
C PRO A 356 -38.46 -3.10 24.12
N GLY A 357 -38.01 -3.36 25.35
CA GLY A 357 -38.13 -4.67 26.01
C GLY A 357 -37.09 -5.72 25.57
N ALA A 358 -36.23 -5.43 24.58
CA ALA A 358 -35.20 -6.36 24.14
C ALA A 358 -34.05 -6.45 25.15
N THR A 359 -33.71 -7.67 25.56
CA THR A 359 -32.57 -7.97 26.43
C THR A 359 -31.49 -8.73 25.65
N PRO A 360 -30.21 -8.70 26.10
CA PRO A 360 -29.15 -9.48 25.45
C PRO A 360 -29.46 -10.96 25.27
N VAL A 361 -30.16 -11.54 26.25
CA VAL A 361 -30.55 -12.97 26.25
C VAL A 361 -31.63 -13.24 25.20
N THR A 362 -32.71 -12.44 25.18
CA THR A 362 -33.81 -12.60 24.22
C THR A 362 -33.35 -12.35 22.79
N VAL A 363 -32.51 -11.34 22.56
CA VAL A 363 -31.92 -11.05 21.24
C VAL A 363 -31.02 -12.19 20.78
N HIS A 364 -30.23 -12.79 21.69
CA HIS A 364 -29.39 -13.93 21.34
C HIS A 364 -30.22 -15.16 20.96
N ALA A 365 -31.27 -15.48 21.73
CA ALA A 365 -32.19 -16.57 21.42
C ALA A 365 -32.91 -16.35 20.08
N LEU A 366 -33.37 -15.12 19.79
CA LEU A 366 -34.01 -14.76 18.53
C LEU A 366 -33.06 -14.95 17.34
N LEU A 367 -31.82 -14.48 17.45
CA LEU A 367 -30.81 -14.66 16.39
C LEU A 367 -30.49 -16.14 16.15
N LEU A 368 -30.38 -16.95 17.20
CA LEU A 368 -30.19 -18.40 17.07
C LEU A 368 -31.38 -19.08 16.37
N SER A 369 -32.61 -18.76 16.78
CA SER A 369 -33.83 -19.35 16.20
C SER A 369 -34.03 -19.00 14.72
N THR A 370 -33.50 -17.86 14.27
CA THR A 370 -33.58 -17.38 12.89
C THR A 370 -32.35 -17.75 12.04
N GLY A 371 -31.37 -18.44 12.64
CA GLY A 371 -30.12 -18.83 11.95
C GLY A 371 -29.22 -17.65 11.59
N LEU A 372 -29.31 -16.55 12.34
CA LEU A 372 -28.55 -15.32 12.12
C LEU A 372 -27.33 -15.23 13.03
N ASP A 373 -26.19 -14.84 12.45
CA ASP A 373 -25.04 -14.40 13.24
C ASP A 373 -25.26 -12.96 13.68
N GLY A 374 -25.14 -12.68 14.98
CA GLY A 374 -25.30 -11.34 15.54
C GLY A 374 -24.29 -10.30 15.01
N ARG A 375 -23.27 -10.72 14.25
CA ARG A 375 -22.33 -9.84 13.54
C ARG A 375 -22.80 -9.41 12.16
N GLN A 376 -23.83 -10.02 11.58
CA GLN A 376 -24.33 -9.67 10.24
C GLN A 376 -24.88 -8.25 10.18
N TRP A 377 -24.69 -7.59 9.04
CA TRP A 377 -25.14 -6.22 8.82
C TRP A 377 -26.55 -6.25 8.25
N VAL A 378 -27.35 -5.21 8.49
CA VAL A 378 -28.72 -5.13 7.96
C VAL A 378 -28.76 -5.30 6.43
N ALA A 379 -27.75 -4.78 5.72
CA ALA A 379 -27.64 -4.91 4.28
C ALA A 379 -27.43 -6.34 3.77
N ASP A 380 -26.87 -7.22 4.61
CA ASP A 380 -26.54 -8.60 4.22
C ASP A 380 -27.69 -9.59 4.50
N LEU A 381 -28.76 -9.12 5.18
CA LEU A 381 -29.92 -9.94 5.47
C LEU A 381 -30.73 -10.22 4.21
N THR A 382 -30.91 -11.51 3.91
CA THR A 382 -31.80 -11.97 2.85
C THR A 382 -33.26 -11.64 3.17
N GLU A 383 -34.10 -11.55 2.14
CA GLU A 383 -35.54 -11.30 2.32
C GLU A 383 -36.24 -12.36 3.17
N ARG A 384 -35.75 -13.60 3.14
CA ARG A 384 -36.25 -14.69 3.99
C ARG A 384 -35.93 -14.46 5.46
N GLN A 385 -34.71 -14.02 5.77
CA GLN A 385 -34.26 -13.72 7.12
C GLN A 385 -34.97 -12.49 7.69
N ARG A 386 -35.17 -11.44 6.87
CA ARG A 386 -35.95 -10.25 7.24
C ARG A 386 -37.37 -10.63 7.64
N ARG A 387 -38.05 -11.44 6.82
CA ARG A 387 -39.40 -11.96 7.14
C ARG A 387 -39.42 -12.83 8.39
N ALA A 388 -38.44 -13.72 8.58
CA ALA A 388 -38.36 -14.55 9.78
C ALA A 388 -38.20 -13.73 11.06
N LEU A 389 -37.35 -12.69 11.04
CA LEU A 389 -37.20 -11.76 12.17
C LEU A 389 -38.49 -10.98 12.46
N LEU A 390 -39.18 -10.50 11.43
CA LEU A 390 -40.46 -9.80 11.60
C LEU A 390 -41.55 -10.72 12.15
N THR A 391 -41.57 -11.98 11.71
CA THR A 391 -42.54 -12.99 12.17
C THR A 391 -42.31 -13.38 13.64
N ALA A 392 -41.04 -13.48 14.06
CA ALA A 392 -40.70 -13.85 15.43
C ALA A 392 -40.84 -12.72 16.47
N LEU A 393 -41.07 -11.48 16.01
CA LEU A 393 -41.28 -10.29 16.85
C LEU A 393 -42.71 -9.75 16.82
N ALA A 394 -43.56 -10.29 15.93
CA ALA A 394 -45.00 -10.04 15.90
C ALA A 394 -45.67 -10.93 16.96
#